data_AF-A0A8T5G2B9-F1
#
_entry.id   AF-A0A8T5G2B9-F1
#
_cell.length_a   1.000
_cell.length_b   1.000
_cell.length_c   1.000
_cell.angle_alpha   90.00
_cell.angle_beta   90.00
_cell.angle_gamma   90.00
#
_symmetry.space_group_name_H-M   'P 1'
#
loop_
_entity.id
_entity.type
_entity.pdbx_description
1 polymer ?
#
loop_
_entity_poly.entity_id
_entity_poly.type
_entity_poly.pdbx_seq_one_letter_code
_entity_poly.pdbx_strand_id
1 'polypeptide(L)'
;MNKKISRIIEKRVRKEIRINKLISKNDTILIIDDGSYKFKISQKLLKNIVQDMPVTIEIKKTKYILGDNFDSKWNKIIIPWNLDDENEYFLTSVFKNENSKYSGHFKIKNMQFIKLLINISKEESKEYCEENDIKYENEVNSSDISKYIDLMQKKHPETKFCLLKSSHDLKIKKII
;
A
#
# COMPACT_ATOMS: atom_id res chain seq x y z
N MET A 1 21.20 -19.93 -1.13
CA MET A 1 21.19 -18.74 -2.01
C MET A 1 20.25 -17.70 -1.41
N ASN A 2 20.78 -16.66 -0.75
CA ASN A 2 19.97 -15.54 -0.25
C ASN A 2 19.36 -14.79 -1.45
N LYS A 3 18.05 -14.95 -1.66
CA LYS A 3 17.32 -14.13 -2.62
C LYS A 3 17.27 -12.71 -2.04
N LYS A 4 17.83 -11.74 -2.78
CA LYS A 4 17.72 -10.31 -2.50
C LYS A 4 16.26 -9.93 -2.20
N ILE A 5 16.01 -9.20 -1.11
CA ILE A 5 14.68 -8.80 -0.66
C ILE A 5 13.98 -7.97 -1.73
N SER A 6 14.75 -7.15 -2.47
CA SER A 6 14.25 -6.38 -3.61
C SER A 6 13.51 -7.24 -4.63
N ARG A 7 14.08 -8.39 -4.97
CA ARG A 7 13.50 -9.30 -5.97
C ARG A 7 12.25 -10.01 -5.44
N ILE A 8 12.18 -10.26 -4.13
CA ILE A 8 11.01 -10.87 -3.50
C ILE A 8 9.85 -9.87 -3.49
N ILE A 9 10.12 -8.63 -3.04
CA ILE A 9 9.14 -7.55 -2.98
C ILE A 9 8.61 -7.25 -4.38
N GLU A 10 9.49 -7.06 -5.38
CA GLU A 10 9.06 -6.80 -6.75
C GLU A 10 8.15 -7.92 -7.29
N LYS A 11 8.48 -9.19 -7.03
CA LYS A 11 7.63 -10.33 -7.43
C LYS A 11 6.26 -10.30 -6.75
N ARG A 12 6.20 -9.97 -5.45
CA ARG A 12 4.93 -9.87 -4.72
C ARG A 12 4.07 -8.73 -5.25
N VAL A 13 4.66 -7.56 -5.49
CA VAL A 13 3.95 -6.40 -6.06
C VAL A 13 3.46 -6.68 -7.47
N ARG A 14 4.29 -7.28 -8.34
CA ARG A 14 3.86 -7.73 -9.68
C ARG A 14 2.72 -8.74 -9.61
N LYS A 15 2.77 -9.69 -8.68
CA LYS A 15 1.70 -10.67 -8.46
C LYS A 15 0.41 -9.98 -8.05
N GLU A 16 0.47 -9.01 -7.14
CA GLU A 16 -0.69 -8.25 -6.66
C GLU A 16 -1.35 -7.44 -7.79
N ILE A 17 -0.55 -6.72 -8.57
CA ILE A 17 -1.01 -5.96 -9.74
C ILE A 17 -1.70 -6.87 -10.75
N ARG A 18 -1.13 -8.05 -11.01
CA ARG A 18 -1.68 -9.00 -11.98
C ARG A 18 -3.00 -9.62 -11.49
N ILE A 19 -3.06 -10.08 -10.24
CA ILE A 19 -4.26 -10.74 -9.68
C ILE A 19 -5.44 -9.77 -9.65
N ASN A 20 -5.20 -8.52 -9.24
CA ASN A 20 -6.25 -7.52 -9.09
C ASN A 20 -6.44 -6.62 -10.33
N LYS A 21 -5.71 -6.88 -11.43
CA LYS A 21 -5.74 -6.09 -12.67
C LYS A 21 -5.61 -4.58 -12.43
N LEU A 22 -4.65 -4.20 -11.58
CA LEU A 22 -4.55 -2.83 -11.04
C LEU A 22 -4.06 -1.82 -12.08
N ILE A 23 -3.17 -2.24 -12.99
CA ILE A 23 -2.51 -1.39 -13.97
C ILE A 23 -2.67 -2.00 -15.35
N SER A 24 -3.06 -1.19 -16.32
CA SER A 24 -3.28 -1.52 -17.72
C SER A 24 -2.52 -0.57 -18.64
N LYS A 25 -2.43 -0.93 -19.93
CA LYS A 25 -1.88 -0.03 -20.95
C LYS A 25 -2.76 1.23 -21.04
N ASN A 26 -2.14 2.38 -21.28
CA ASN A 26 -2.75 3.71 -21.41
C ASN A 26 -3.40 4.25 -20.12
N ASP A 27 -3.06 3.70 -18.95
CA ASP A 27 -3.48 4.28 -17.68
C ASP A 27 -2.77 5.62 -17.42
N THR A 28 -3.51 6.56 -16.81
CA THR A 28 -3.01 7.83 -16.29
C THR A 28 -2.88 7.71 -14.77
N ILE A 29 -1.65 7.55 -14.31
CA ILE A 29 -1.31 7.19 -12.94
C ILE A 29 -0.78 8.41 -12.21
N LEU A 30 -1.40 8.75 -11.08
CA LEU A 30 -0.86 9.68 -10.11
C LEU A 30 -0.17 8.92 -8.98
N ILE A 31 1.08 9.26 -8.64
CA ILE A 31 1.73 8.82 -7.40
C ILE A 31 1.73 9.97 -6.40
N ILE A 32 1.25 9.70 -5.19
CA ILE A 32 1.30 10.66 -4.09
C ILE A 32 2.70 10.62 -3.45
N ASP A 33 3.39 11.76 -3.50
CA ASP A 33 4.64 11.99 -2.78
C ASP A 33 4.30 12.67 -1.44
N ASP A 34 4.22 11.85 -0.39
CA ASP A 34 4.01 12.29 0.99
C ASP A 34 5.33 12.57 1.73
N GLY A 35 6.47 12.53 1.02
CA GLY A 35 7.81 12.64 1.59
C GLY A 35 8.33 11.37 2.26
N SER A 36 7.54 10.30 2.32
CA SER A 36 7.92 9.06 2.99
C SER A 36 8.89 8.20 2.15
N TYR A 37 9.55 7.26 2.82
CA TYR A 37 10.31 6.22 2.12
C TYR A 37 9.39 5.28 1.31
N LYS A 38 8.14 5.09 1.76
CA LYS A 38 7.13 4.27 1.08
C LYS A 38 6.81 4.84 -0.31
N PHE A 39 6.78 6.16 -0.47
CA PHE A 39 6.71 6.81 -1.78
C PHE A 39 7.90 6.44 -2.65
N LYS A 40 9.13 6.57 -2.15
CA LYS A 40 10.36 6.27 -2.93
C LYS A 40 10.38 4.80 -3.39
N ILE A 41 9.99 3.87 -2.52
CA ILE A 41 9.83 2.45 -2.88
C ILE A 41 8.77 2.30 -3.97
N SER A 42 7.57 2.86 -3.77
CA SER A 42 6.45 2.76 -4.72
C SER A 42 6.82 3.32 -6.08
N GLN A 43 7.51 4.46 -6.14
CA GLN A 43 8.00 5.08 -7.36
C GLN A 43 9.01 4.18 -8.08
N LYS A 44 9.99 3.64 -7.35
CA LYS A 44 11.03 2.76 -7.92
C LYS A 44 10.42 1.47 -8.47
N LEU A 45 9.56 0.81 -7.69
CA LEU A 45 8.87 -0.40 -8.11
C LEU A 45 7.97 -0.14 -9.32
N LEU A 46 7.16 0.93 -9.30
CA LEU A 46 6.27 1.23 -10.41
C LEU A 46 7.04 1.44 -11.72
N LYS A 47 8.12 2.24 -11.69
CA LYS A 47 8.98 2.48 -12.87
C LYS A 47 9.49 1.16 -13.48
N ASN A 48 9.95 0.23 -12.64
CA ASN A 48 10.42 -1.08 -13.10
C ASN A 48 9.28 -1.97 -13.64
N ILE A 49 8.07 -1.84 -13.07
CA ILE A 49 6.94 -2.68 -13.45
C ILE A 49 6.34 -2.26 -14.79
N VAL A 50 6.28 -0.96 -15.05
CA VAL A 50 5.64 -0.38 -16.24
C VAL A 50 6.62 0.04 -17.34
N GLN A 51 7.90 -0.35 -17.23
CA GLN A 51 8.96 0.05 -18.17
C GLN A 51 8.59 -0.20 -19.65
N ASP A 52 7.93 -1.32 -19.94
CA ASP A 52 7.52 -1.72 -21.30
C ASP A 52 6.04 -1.42 -21.59
N MET A 53 5.41 -0.55 -20.80
CA MET A 53 3.98 -0.22 -20.91
C MET A 53 3.79 1.28 -21.20
N PRO A 54 2.94 1.64 -22.18
CA PRO A 54 2.59 3.04 -22.40
C PRO A 54 1.66 3.50 -21.28
N VAL A 55 2.21 4.03 -20.20
CA VAL A 55 1.45 4.64 -19.09
C VAL A 55 1.96 6.05 -18.83
N THR A 56 1.05 6.95 -18.46
CA THR A 56 1.42 8.31 -18.08
C THR A 56 1.53 8.38 -16.57
N ILE A 57 2.71 8.73 -16.05
CA ILE A 57 2.96 8.84 -14.60
C ILE A 57 3.18 10.30 -14.24
N GLU A 58 2.35 10.81 -13.33
CA GLU A 58 2.56 12.10 -12.68
C GLU A 58 2.82 11.90 -11.18
N ILE A 59 3.58 12.82 -10.59
CA ILE A 59 3.88 12.81 -9.16
C ILE A 59 3.35 14.10 -8.57
N LYS A 60 2.55 14.00 -7.50
CA LYS A 60 2.05 15.16 -6.76
C LYS A 60 2.54 15.13 -5.33
N LYS A 61 3.27 16.16 -4.95
CA LYS A 61 3.71 16.40 -3.56
C LYS A 61 2.53 16.83 -2.72
N THR A 62 1.96 15.91 -1.95
CA THR A 62 0.82 16.19 -1.08
C THR A 62 0.69 15.07 -0.04
N LYS A 63 0.09 15.38 1.11
CA LYS A 63 -0.32 14.34 2.05
C LYS A 63 -1.68 13.81 1.61
N TYR A 64 -1.77 12.51 1.39
CA TYR A 64 -3.07 11.89 1.09
C TYR A 64 -3.97 11.94 2.33
N ILE A 65 -5.16 12.51 2.19
CA ILE A 65 -6.23 12.37 3.17
C ILE A 65 -7.25 11.38 2.61
N LEU A 66 -7.69 10.45 3.47
CA LEU A 66 -8.65 9.42 3.09
C LEU A 66 -9.94 10.05 2.57
N GLY A 67 -10.31 9.69 1.34
CA GLY A 67 -11.48 10.25 0.67
C GLY A 67 -11.21 11.48 -0.18
N ASP A 68 -9.96 11.92 -0.32
CA ASP A 68 -9.59 12.99 -1.24
C ASP A 68 -10.03 12.67 -2.67
N ASN A 69 -10.58 13.70 -3.33
CA ASN A 69 -10.89 13.67 -4.74
C ASN A 69 -9.72 14.24 -5.53
N PHE A 70 -9.32 13.54 -6.58
CA PHE A 70 -8.35 14.02 -7.55
C PHE A 70 -9.05 14.48 -8.83
N ASP A 71 -8.29 15.08 -9.73
CA ASP A 71 -8.79 15.48 -11.05
C ASP A 71 -9.05 14.25 -11.91
N SER A 72 -10.16 14.28 -12.65
CA SER A 72 -10.61 13.28 -13.61
C SER A 72 -9.57 12.85 -14.66
N LYS A 73 -8.52 13.64 -14.87
CA LYS A 73 -7.43 13.27 -15.80
C LYS A 73 -6.65 12.02 -15.37
N TRP A 74 -6.62 11.68 -14.08
CA TRP A 74 -5.99 10.46 -13.58
C TRP A 74 -7.03 9.37 -13.35
N ASN A 75 -6.81 8.17 -13.87
CA ASN A 75 -7.68 7.02 -13.64
C ASN A 75 -7.15 6.10 -12.52
N LYS A 76 -5.85 6.13 -12.22
CA LYS A 76 -5.22 5.40 -11.12
C LYS A 76 -4.51 6.34 -10.17
N ILE A 77 -4.67 6.13 -8.86
CA ILE A 77 -3.98 6.88 -7.81
C ILE A 77 -3.21 5.89 -6.94
N ILE A 78 -1.89 6.02 -6.85
CA ILE A 78 -1.04 5.22 -5.99
C ILE A 78 -0.81 5.95 -4.68
N ILE A 79 -1.26 5.31 -3.59
CA ILE A 79 -1.05 5.76 -2.22
C ILE A 79 0.16 5.00 -1.65
N PRO A 80 1.12 5.68 -1.01
CA PRO A 80 2.32 5.07 -0.43
C PRO A 80 2.03 4.37 0.92
N TRP A 81 1.06 3.45 0.94
CA TRP A 81 0.72 2.66 2.11
C TRP A 81 1.25 1.23 2.02
N ASN A 82 1.74 0.72 3.14
CA ASN A 82 2.19 -0.66 3.30
C ASN A 82 1.18 -1.51 4.10
N LEU A 83 1.56 -2.75 4.42
CA LEU A 83 0.72 -3.69 5.19
C LEU A 83 0.34 -3.14 6.58
N ASP A 84 1.28 -2.48 7.25
CA ASP A 84 1.10 -1.95 8.60
C ASP A 84 0.11 -0.78 8.60
N ASP A 85 0.25 0.15 7.64
CA ASP A 85 -0.69 1.26 7.45
C ASP A 85 -2.12 0.75 7.22
N GLU A 86 -2.26 -0.30 6.40
CA GLU A 86 -3.53 -0.93 6.08
C GLU A 86 -4.19 -1.59 7.30
N ASN A 87 -3.41 -2.33 8.09
CA ASN A 87 -3.90 -2.99 9.30
C ASN A 87 -4.28 -1.99 10.38
N GLU A 88 -3.48 -0.93 10.56
CA GLU A 88 -3.79 0.15 11.49
C GLU A 88 -5.09 0.84 11.10
N TYR A 89 -5.26 1.20 9.82
CA TYR A 89 -6.51 1.79 9.34
C TYR A 89 -7.70 0.86 9.58
N PHE A 90 -7.56 -0.41 9.20
CA PHE A 90 -8.63 -1.40 9.35
C PHE A 90 -9.06 -1.57 10.81
N LEU A 91 -8.12 -1.80 11.73
CA LEU A 91 -8.44 -1.95 13.15
C LEU A 91 -8.98 -0.66 13.77
N THR A 92 -8.48 0.50 13.35
CA THR A 92 -9.03 1.79 13.78
C THR A 92 -10.50 1.90 13.41
N SER A 93 -10.86 1.55 12.18
CA SER A 93 -12.26 1.53 11.74
C SER A 93 -13.10 0.54 12.56
N VAL A 94 -12.57 -0.66 12.85
CA VAL A 94 -13.28 -1.66 13.67
C VAL A 94 -13.53 -1.15 15.08
N PHE A 95 -12.50 -0.63 15.77
CA PHE A 95 -12.64 -0.14 17.15
C PHE A 95 -13.54 1.09 17.28
N LYS A 96 -13.57 1.95 16.25
CA LYS A 96 -14.47 3.11 16.21
C LYS A 96 -15.87 2.79 15.69
N ASN A 97 -16.14 1.52 15.36
CA ASN A 97 -17.38 1.09 14.70
C ASN A 97 -17.69 1.89 13.41
N GLU A 98 -16.64 2.27 12.69
CA GLU A 98 -16.71 2.98 11.41
C GLU A 98 -16.63 1.98 10.24
N ASN A 99 -17.07 2.42 9.06
CA ASN A 99 -16.93 1.60 7.86
C ASN A 99 -15.50 1.70 7.30
N SER A 100 -14.84 0.55 7.12
CA SER A 100 -13.50 0.43 6.50
C SER A 100 -13.55 0.54 4.96
N LYS A 101 -14.32 1.51 4.44
CA LYS A 101 -14.57 1.68 2.99
C LYS A 101 -13.27 1.80 2.18
N TYR A 102 -12.22 2.35 2.78
CA TYR A 102 -10.94 2.57 2.12
C TYR A 102 -9.91 1.47 2.36
N SER A 103 -10.27 0.33 2.96
CA SER A 103 -9.35 -0.80 3.12
C SER A 103 -9.02 -1.44 1.77
N GLY A 104 -7.89 -2.12 1.64
CA GLY A 104 -7.50 -2.74 0.38
C GLY A 104 -7.29 -1.73 -0.75
N HIS A 105 -7.39 -2.23 -1.98
CA HIS A 105 -7.62 -1.40 -3.17
C HIS A 105 -9.08 -0.96 -3.21
N PHE A 106 -9.34 0.30 -3.56
CA PHE A 106 -10.70 0.83 -3.58
C PHE A 106 -10.91 1.77 -4.77
N LYS A 107 -12.18 2.11 -5.02
CA LYS A 107 -12.56 3.05 -6.08
C LYS A 107 -13.34 4.21 -5.48
N ILE A 108 -13.08 5.40 -5.99
CA ILE A 108 -13.91 6.59 -5.74
C ILE A 108 -14.24 7.16 -7.11
N LYS A 109 -15.54 7.24 -7.45
CA LYS A 109 -16.00 7.62 -8.79
C LYS A 109 -15.34 6.73 -9.86
N ASN A 110 -14.66 7.34 -10.84
CA ASN A 110 -13.98 6.65 -11.93
C ASN A 110 -12.49 6.36 -11.65
N MET A 111 -12.00 6.65 -10.43
CA MET A 111 -10.61 6.48 -10.04
C MET A 111 -10.40 5.23 -9.22
N GLN A 112 -9.34 4.48 -9.51
CA GLN A 112 -8.90 3.35 -8.71
C GLN A 112 -7.69 3.75 -7.85
N PHE A 113 -7.83 3.58 -6.54
CA PHE A 113 -6.78 3.81 -5.56
C PHE A 113 -6.04 2.49 -5.29
N ILE A 114 -4.72 2.56 -5.44
CA ILE A 114 -3.81 1.42 -5.42
C ILE A 114 -2.81 1.62 -4.29
N LYS A 115 -2.61 0.57 -3.48
CA LYS A 115 -1.62 0.53 -2.41
C LYS A 115 -0.58 -0.50 -2.80
N LEU A 116 0.48 -0.08 -3.49
CA LEU A 116 1.43 -1.02 -4.11
C LEU A 116 2.11 -1.92 -3.07
N LEU A 117 2.32 -1.42 -1.86
CA LEU A 117 3.03 -2.10 -0.78
C LEU A 117 2.08 -2.83 0.19
N ILE A 118 0.81 -3.04 -0.19
CA ILE A 118 -0.20 -3.61 0.72
C ILE A 118 0.17 -4.98 1.31
N ASN A 119 0.99 -5.75 0.61
CA ASN A 119 1.48 -7.07 1.06
C ASN A 119 2.93 -7.04 1.59
N ILE A 120 3.47 -5.85 1.84
CA ILE A 120 4.86 -5.66 2.27
C ILE A 120 4.83 -5.02 3.66
N SER A 121 5.49 -5.62 4.63
CA SER A 121 5.55 -5.06 5.98
C SER A 121 6.48 -3.85 6.07
N LYS A 122 6.39 -3.11 7.17
CA LYS A 122 7.33 -2.04 7.52
C LYS A 122 8.76 -2.56 7.61
N GLU A 123 8.96 -3.73 8.20
CA GLU A 123 10.28 -4.37 8.30
C GLU A 123 10.84 -4.71 6.92
N GLU A 124 10.04 -5.38 6.07
CA GLU A 124 10.44 -5.69 4.69
C GLU A 124 10.71 -4.42 3.86
N SER A 125 9.94 -3.36 4.11
CA SER A 125 10.14 -2.06 3.45
C SER A 125 11.46 -1.40 3.87
N LYS A 126 11.87 -1.54 5.13
CA LYS A 126 13.16 -1.04 5.62
C LYS A 126 14.32 -1.83 5.03
N GLU A 127 14.24 -3.15 5.01
CA GLU A 127 15.24 -4.01 4.36
C GLU A 127 15.39 -3.65 2.87
N TYR A 128 14.27 -3.38 2.18
CA TYR A 128 14.30 -2.90 0.80
C TYR A 128 15.05 -1.57 0.68
N CYS A 129 14.78 -0.61 1.57
CA CYS A 129 15.46 0.68 1.57
C CYS A 129 16.97 0.53 1.76
N GLU A 130 17.39 -0.31 2.69
CA GLU A 130 18.80 -0.61 2.96
C GLU A 130 19.49 -1.25 1.76
N GLU A 131 18.85 -2.22 1.11
CA GLU A 131 19.40 -2.88 -0.10
C GLU A 131 19.51 -1.91 -1.30
N ASN A 132 18.77 -0.80 -1.29
CA ASN A 132 18.63 0.13 -2.42
C ASN A 132 19.16 1.54 -2.14
N ASP A 133 19.88 1.74 -1.03
CA ASP A 133 20.43 3.03 -0.59
C ASP A 133 19.37 4.15 -0.48
N ILE A 134 18.14 3.79 -0.13
CA ILE A 134 17.05 4.74 0.05
C ILE A 134 17.11 5.28 1.47
N LYS A 135 17.43 6.56 1.62
CA LYS A 135 17.38 7.24 2.93
C LYS A 135 15.94 7.29 3.46
N TYR A 136 15.77 6.83 4.69
CA TYR A 136 14.53 6.88 5.46
C TYR A 136 14.81 7.32 6.90
N GLU A 137 13.88 8.07 7.48
CA GLU A 137 13.89 8.35 8.91
C GLU A 137 13.08 7.27 9.63
N ASN A 138 13.51 6.91 10.84
CA ASN A 138 12.70 6.02 11.67
C ASN A 138 11.44 6.77 12.11
N GLU A 139 10.26 6.23 11.78
CA GLU A 139 9.00 6.75 12.29
C GLU A 139 9.00 6.71 13.82
N VAL A 140 9.00 7.90 14.45
CA VAL A 140 9.21 8.09 15.91
C VAL A 140 7.94 7.78 16.71
N ASN A 141 6.76 7.92 16.11
CA ASN A 141 5.48 7.78 16.80
C ASN A 141 4.65 6.63 16.22
N SER A 142 4.64 5.47 16.90
CA SER A 142 3.65 4.42 16.64
C SER A 142 2.38 4.72 17.44
N SER A 143 1.23 4.62 16.78
CA SER A 143 -0.07 4.70 17.46
C SER A 143 -0.27 3.54 18.42
N ASP A 144 -1.21 3.66 19.35
CA ASP A 144 -1.53 2.58 20.28
C ASP A 144 -2.07 1.33 19.55
N ILE A 145 -2.74 1.52 18.41
CA ILE A 145 -3.18 0.43 17.54
C ILE A 145 -1.99 -0.27 16.89
N SER A 146 -1.02 0.49 16.36
CA SER A 146 0.21 -0.07 15.81
C SER A 146 0.97 -0.90 16.87
N LYS A 147 1.12 -0.37 18.10
CA LYS A 147 1.72 -1.11 19.22
C LYS A 147 0.95 -2.39 19.56
N TYR A 148 -0.39 -2.32 19.57
CA TYR A 148 -1.23 -3.47 19.82
C TYR A 148 -1.03 -4.57 18.76
N ILE A 149 -1.01 -4.19 17.47
CA ILE A 149 -0.74 -5.13 16.38
C ILE A 149 0.65 -5.76 16.54
N ASP A 150 1.67 -4.98 16.87
CA ASP A 150 3.03 -5.49 17.08
C ASP A 150 3.12 -6.46 18.26
N LEU A 151 2.39 -6.20 19.36
CA LEU A 151 2.30 -7.14 20.49
C LEU A 151 1.62 -8.45 20.07
N MET A 152 0.55 -8.37 19.27
CA MET A 152 -0.13 -9.55 18.74
C MET A 152 0.76 -10.34 17.79
N GLN A 153 1.47 -9.66 16.87
CA GLN A 153 2.43 -10.28 15.95
C GLN A 153 3.56 -11.01 16.68
N LYS A 154 4.05 -10.46 17.80
CA LYS A 154 5.08 -11.11 18.63
C LYS A 154 4.60 -12.41 19.27
N LYS A 155 3.33 -12.46 19.70
CA LYS A 155 2.73 -13.67 20.30
C LYS A 155 2.27 -14.68 19.25
N HIS A 156 1.76 -14.18 18.13
CA HIS A 156 1.16 -14.94 17.05
C HIS A 156 1.75 -14.46 15.71
N PRO A 157 2.76 -15.17 15.18
CA PRO A 157 3.29 -14.88 13.86
C PRO A 157 2.17 -14.86 12.81
N GLU A 158 2.37 -14.07 11.76
CA GLU A 158 1.40 -13.88 10.66
C GLU A 158 0.14 -13.07 10.98
N THR A 159 -0.03 -12.56 12.21
CA THR A 159 -1.17 -11.70 12.59
C THR A 159 -1.43 -10.59 11.56
N LYS A 160 -0.39 -9.86 11.14
CA LYS A 160 -0.52 -8.76 10.15
C LYS A 160 -1.14 -9.23 8.83
N PHE A 161 -0.80 -10.42 8.35
CA PHE A 161 -1.36 -10.98 7.11
C PHE A 161 -2.78 -11.53 7.32
N CYS A 162 -3.06 -12.16 8.47
CA CYS A 162 -4.42 -12.61 8.80
C CYS A 162 -5.40 -11.43 8.93
N LEU A 163 -4.95 -10.29 9.47
CA LEU A 163 -5.74 -9.06 9.55
C LEU A 163 -6.06 -8.51 8.16
N LEU A 164 -5.06 -8.44 7.27
CA LEU A 164 -5.27 -8.04 5.88
C LEU A 164 -6.29 -8.94 5.17
N LYS A 165 -6.17 -10.26 5.32
CA LYS A 165 -7.13 -11.20 4.73
C LYS A 165 -8.55 -10.98 5.29
N SER A 166 -8.66 -10.78 6.60
CA SER A 166 -9.94 -10.52 7.26
C SER A 166 -10.58 -9.22 6.78
N SER A 167 -9.79 -8.17 6.52
CA SER A 167 -10.31 -6.89 6.02
C SER A 167 -10.88 -7.04 4.61
N HIS A 168 -10.29 -7.90 3.77
CA HIS A 168 -10.81 -8.24 2.45
C HIS A 168 -12.12 -9.06 2.55
N ASP A 169 -12.16 -10.08 3.40
CA ASP A 169 -13.34 -10.96 3.55
C ASP A 169 -14.55 -10.21 4.12
N LEU A 170 -14.32 -9.31 5.09
CA LEU A 170 -15.39 -8.51 5.71
C LEU A 170 -15.97 -7.45 4.76
N LYS A 171 -15.19 -6.97 3.79
CA LYS A 171 -15.70 -6.11 2.71
C LYS A 171 -16.69 -6.86 1.81
N ILE A 172 -16.44 -8.13 1.53
CA ILE A 172 -17.33 -8.96 0.69
C ILE A 172 -18.68 -9.18 1.40
N LYS A 173 -18.67 -9.37 2.74
CA LYS A 173 -19.89 -9.66 3.50
C LYS A 173 -20.83 -8.48 3.74
N LYS A 174 -20.36 -7.23 3.64
CA LYS A 174 -21.22 -6.02 3.77
C LYS A 174 -22.02 -5.69 2.49
N ILE A 175 -22.03 -6.56 1.48
CA ILE A 175 -22.79 -6.43 0.21
C ILE A 175 -24.04 -7.33 0.19
N ILE A 176 -24.56 -7.78 1.34
CA ILE A 176 -25.82 -8.53 1.44
C ILE A 176 -26.84 -7.69 2.21
#